data_AF-A0A1K1YV37-F1
#
_entry.id   AF-A0A1K1YV37-F1
#
_cell.length_a   1.000
_cell.length_b   1.000
_cell.length_c   1.000
_cell.angle_alpha   90.00
_cell.angle_beta   90.00
_cell.angle_gamma   90.00
#
_symmetry.space_group_name_H-M   'P 1'
#
loop_
_entity.id
_entity.type
_entity.pdbx_description
1 polymer ?
#
loop_
_entity_poly.entity_id
_entity_poly.type
_entity_poly.pdbx_seq_one_letter_code
_entity_poly.pdbx_strand_id
1 'polypeptide(L)'
;MGRYAGIQTVKKMKILIWILLLLLTGCSNKVEEVPLMFLVTHASSFDGRQVQVSGVVRGLAEPEHYWLEDEQLNRVGLHPASAARTYLDQTVMVTGRFSADRNKGRHLRGIRVVVLSE
;
A
#
# COMPACT_ATOMS: atom_id res chain seq x y z
N MET A 1 35.92 11.12 48.65
CA MET A 1 34.76 10.23 48.41
C MET A 1 33.48 11.05 48.64
N GLY A 2 32.48 11.20 47.78
CA GLY A 2 32.07 10.53 46.56
C GLY A 2 30.54 10.43 46.59
N ARG A 3 29.80 11.34 45.93
CA ARG A 3 28.31 11.29 45.82
C ARG A 3 27.66 12.36 44.91
N TYR A 4 28.27 12.71 43.76
CA TYR A 4 27.64 13.62 42.78
C TYR A 4 27.46 13.03 41.36
N ALA A 5 27.89 11.77 41.13
CA ALA A 5 27.93 11.17 39.79
C ALA A 5 26.62 10.49 39.34
N GLY A 6 25.60 10.34 40.20
CA GLY A 6 24.42 9.50 39.92
C GLY A 6 23.25 10.20 39.22
N ILE A 7 23.08 11.52 39.39
CA ILE A 7 21.86 12.24 38.96
C ILE A 7 21.97 12.71 37.50
N GLN A 8 23.18 13.06 37.05
CA GLN A 8 23.45 13.56 35.69
C GLN A 8 23.20 12.48 34.62
N THR A 9 23.48 11.22 34.94
CA THR A 9 23.40 10.08 34.02
C THR A 9 21.94 9.75 33.65
N VAL A 10 21.01 9.85 34.61
CA VAL A 10 19.59 9.53 34.40
C VAL A 10 18.90 10.59 33.54
N LYS A 11 19.24 11.88 33.72
CA LYS A 11 18.72 12.98 32.88
C LYS A 11 19.15 12.82 31.41
N LYS A 12 20.43 12.51 31.17
CA LYS A 12 20.97 12.27 29.82
C LYS A 12 20.32 11.05 29.16
N MET A 13 20.10 9.97 29.93
CA MET A 13 19.42 8.75 29.45
C MET A 13 17.97 9.03 29.02
N LYS A 14 17.21 9.83 29.80
CA LYS A 14 15.84 10.22 29.45
C LYS A 14 15.78 11.06 28.19
N ILE A 15 16.67 12.05 28.06
CA ILE A 15 16.74 12.93 26.87
C ILE A 15 17.04 12.10 25.61
N LEU A 16 17.94 11.12 25.71
CA LEU A 16 18.27 10.22 24.59
C LEU A 16 17.07 9.36 24.16
N ILE A 17 16.28 8.86 25.12
CA ILE A 17 15.06 8.10 24.87
C ILE A 17 14.00 8.96 24.17
N TRP A 18 13.83 10.22 24.59
CA TRP A 18 12.90 11.16 23.93
C TRP A 18 13.31 11.49 22.49
N ILE A 19 14.60 11.65 22.23
CA ILE A 19 15.13 11.87 20.87
C ILE A 19 14.92 10.62 20.00
N LEU A 20 15.12 9.42 20.55
CA LEU A 20 14.89 8.16 19.85
C LEU A 20 13.41 7.94 19.51
N LEU A 21 12.49 8.36 20.41
CA LEU A 21 11.05 8.33 20.17
C LEU A 21 10.60 9.32 19.07
N LEU A 22 11.29 10.46 18.93
CA LEU A 22 10.99 11.45 17.89
C LEU A 22 11.45 11.02 16.48
N LEU A 23 12.40 10.09 16.37
CA LEU A 23 12.91 9.60 15.09
C LEU A 23 11.99 8.57 14.38
N LEU A 24 10.87 8.18 15.01
CA LEU A 24 9.91 7.22 14.46
C LEU A 24 8.81 7.84 13.58
N THR A 25 8.83 9.16 13.35
CA THR A 25 7.83 9.84 12.50
C THR A 25 8.19 9.73 11.01
N GLY A 26 8.15 8.52 10.47
CA GLY A 26 8.51 8.21 9.08
C GLY A 26 7.36 7.65 8.24
N CYS A 27 6.12 8.13 8.39
CA CYS A 27 5.03 7.73 7.48
C CYS A 27 4.98 8.65 6.25
N SER A 28 5.78 8.37 5.23
CA SER A 28 5.58 8.98 3.91
C SER A 28 4.36 8.32 3.25
N ASN A 29 3.22 9.00 3.24
CA ASN A 29 1.99 8.59 2.53
C ASN A 29 2.03 8.95 1.04
N LYS A 30 3.22 9.01 0.43
CA LYS A 30 3.35 9.38 -0.98
C LYS A 30 2.68 8.32 -1.85
N VAL A 31 1.68 8.75 -2.61
CA VAL A 31 1.07 7.95 -3.68
C VAL A 31 1.99 8.01 -4.89
N GLU A 32 2.33 6.85 -5.43
CA GLU A 32 3.11 6.73 -6.66
C GLU A 32 2.22 6.23 -7.80
N GLU A 33 2.13 6.99 -8.87
CA GLU A 33 1.41 6.59 -10.07
C GLU A 33 2.29 5.65 -10.91
N VAL A 34 1.80 4.45 -11.20
CA VAL A 34 2.54 3.42 -11.94
C VAL A 34 1.64 2.62 -12.88
N PRO A 35 2.17 2.13 -14.03
CA PRO A 35 1.44 1.18 -14.86
C PRO A 35 1.27 -0.18 -14.15
N LEU A 36 0.17 -0.89 -14.46
CA LEU A 36 -0.08 -2.23 -13.92
C LEU A 36 1.06 -3.22 -14.23
N MET A 37 1.66 -3.14 -15.42
CA MET A 37 2.82 -3.94 -15.80
C MET A 37 3.95 -3.89 -14.76
N PHE A 38 4.25 -2.72 -14.18
CA PHE A 38 5.34 -2.59 -13.20
C PHE A 38 5.04 -3.35 -11.90
N LEU A 39 3.78 -3.39 -11.48
CA LEU A 39 3.36 -4.17 -10.32
C LEU A 39 3.44 -5.68 -10.58
N VAL A 40 3.29 -6.10 -11.84
CA VAL A 40 3.42 -7.50 -12.25
C VAL A 40 4.89 -7.91 -12.37
N THR A 41 5.73 -7.12 -13.03
CA THR A 41 7.12 -7.49 -13.34
C THR A 41 8.11 -7.17 -12.22
N HIS A 42 7.83 -6.14 -11.42
CA HIS A 42 8.73 -5.65 -10.36
C HIS A 42 8.04 -5.68 -8.98
N ALA A 43 7.20 -6.69 -8.75
CA ALA A 43 6.30 -6.75 -7.59
C ALA A 43 6.99 -6.51 -6.24
N SER A 44 8.18 -7.08 -6.01
CA SER A 44 8.93 -6.90 -4.75
C SER A 44 9.35 -5.45 -4.49
N SER A 45 9.60 -4.66 -5.54
CA SER A 45 9.95 -3.24 -5.44
C SER A 45 8.76 -2.35 -5.05
N PHE A 46 7.53 -2.88 -5.14
CA PHE A 46 6.30 -2.16 -4.81
C PHE A 46 5.60 -2.68 -3.56
N ASP A 47 6.01 -3.82 -3.00
CA ASP A 47 5.34 -4.40 -1.84
C ASP A 47 5.27 -3.43 -0.66
N GLY A 48 4.06 -3.26 -0.12
CA GLY A 48 3.78 -2.33 0.96
C GLY A 48 3.67 -0.86 0.56
N ARG A 49 3.94 -0.47 -0.69
CA ARG A 49 3.87 0.93 -1.15
C ARG A 49 2.43 1.36 -1.43
N GLN A 50 2.18 2.67 -1.31
CA GLN A 50 0.93 3.28 -1.72
C GLN A 50 1.03 3.66 -3.21
N VAL A 51 0.18 3.06 -4.05
CA VAL A 51 0.24 3.23 -5.50
C VAL A 51 -1.09 3.70 -6.07
N GLN A 52 -1.04 4.30 -7.25
CA GLN A 52 -2.19 4.65 -8.08
C GLN A 52 -1.99 4.04 -9.47
N VAL A 53 -2.97 3.26 -9.92
CA VAL A 53 -2.95 2.51 -11.18
C VAL A 53 -4.29 2.61 -11.89
N SER A 54 -4.29 2.61 -13.22
CA SER A 54 -5.51 2.57 -14.03
C SER A 54 -5.72 1.23 -14.71
N GLY A 55 -6.97 0.92 -15.03
CA GLY A 55 -7.37 -0.27 -15.78
C GLY A 55 -8.87 -0.50 -15.72
N VAL A 56 -9.32 -1.62 -16.28
CA VAL A 56 -10.71 -2.04 -16.22
C VAL A 56 -10.92 -2.97 -15.03
N VAL A 57 -11.95 -2.74 -14.23
CA VAL A 57 -12.32 -3.68 -13.18
C VAL A 57 -13.00 -4.88 -13.80
N ARG A 58 -12.45 -6.06 -13.56
CA ARG A 58 -13.02 -7.35 -13.96
C ARG A 58 -13.30 -8.18 -12.71
N GLY A 59 -14.11 -9.22 -12.86
CA GLY A 59 -14.43 -10.08 -11.74
C GLY A 59 -15.07 -11.41 -12.12
N LEU A 60 -15.13 -12.28 -11.11
CA LEU A 60 -15.86 -13.54 -11.11
C LEU A 60 -16.76 -13.55 -9.88
N ALA A 61 -18.01 -13.97 -10.02
CA ALA A 61 -18.99 -13.95 -8.92
C ALA A 61 -18.82 -15.11 -7.93
N GLU A 62 -18.34 -16.28 -8.39
CA GLU A 62 -18.25 -17.50 -7.58
C GLU A 62 -16.94 -18.26 -7.87
N PRO A 63 -15.97 -18.30 -6.93
CA PRO A 63 -15.92 -17.48 -5.71
C PRO A 63 -15.74 -15.99 -6.05
N GLU A 64 -16.32 -15.10 -5.23
CA GLU A 64 -16.29 -13.65 -5.47
C GLU A 64 -14.85 -13.13 -5.48
N HIS A 65 -14.40 -12.65 -6.64
CA HIS A 65 -13.06 -12.12 -6.84
C HIS A 65 -13.07 -11.01 -7.89
N TYR A 66 -12.37 -9.91 -7.60
CA TYR A 66 -12.24 -8.77 -8.49
C TYR A 66 -10.78 -8.39 -8.68
N TRP A 67 -10.44 -7.95 -9.89
CA TRP A 67 -9.10 -7.49 -10.23
C TRP A 67 -9.16 -6.29 -11.17
N LEU A 68 -8.10 -5.50 -11.18
CA LEU A 68 -7.84 -4.50 -12.19
C LEU A 68 -7.04 -5.15 -13.32
N GLU A 69 -7.40 -4.87 -14.56
CA GLU A 69 -6.77 -5.41 -15.77
C GLU A 69 -6.44 -4.29 -16.76
N ASP A 70 -5.23 -4.30 -17.33
CA ASP A 70 -4.88 -3.45 -18.48
C ASP A 70 -5.02 -4.20 -19.82
N GLU A 71 -4.79 -3.49 -20.92
CA GLU A 71 -4.88 -4.03 -22.28
C GLU A 71 -3.91 -5.18 -22.55
N GLN A 72 -2.81 -5.28 -21.77
CA GLN A 72 -1.82 -6.34 -21.88
C GLN A 72 -2.10 -7.51 -20.92
N LEU A 73 -3.30 -7.55 -20.33
CA LEU A 73 -3.75 -8.58 -19.38
C LEU A 73 -2.89 -8.66 -18.11
N ASN A 74 -2.25 -7.57 -17.70
CA ASN A 74 -1.64 -7.48 -16.37
C ASN A 74 -2.75 -7.35 -15.34
N ARG A 75 -2.75 -8.24 -14.35
CA ARG A 75 -3.82 -8.35 -13.34
C ARG A 75 -3.31 -8.12 -11.93
N VAL A 76 -4.03 -7.28 -11.18
CA VAL A 76 -3.83 -7.07 -9.74
C VAL A 76 -5.16 -7.17 -9.02
N GLY A 77 -5.26 -8.05 -8.02
CA GLY A 77 -6.49 -8.26 -7.23
C GLY A 77 -6.89 -7.02 -6.43
N LEU A 78 -8.19 -6.84 -6.22
CA LEU A 78 -8.76 -5.68 -5.53
C LEU A 78 -9.45 -6.10 -4.23
N HIS A 79 -9.07 -5.49 -3.10
CA HIS A 79 -9.68 -5.75 -1.80
C HIS A 79 -10.07 -4.46 -1.04
N PRO A 80 -11.26 -4.42 -0.40
CA PRO A 80 -12.26 -5.49 -0.33
C PRO A 80 -13.07 -5.66 -1.63
N ALA A 81 -13.59 -6.86 -1.86
CA ALA A 81 -14.40 -7.20 -3.05
C ALA A 81 -15.63 -6.28 -3.20
N SER A 82 -16.30 -5.95 -2.09
CA SER A 82 -17.46 -5.05 -2.06
C SER A 82 -17.17 -3.67 -2.65
N ALA A 83 -15.97 -3.12 -2.42
CA ALA A 83 -15.56 -1.84 -2.98
C ALA A 83 -15.31 -1.93 -4.49
N ALA A 84 -14.75 -3.04 -4.96
CA ALA A 84 -14.47 -3.26 -6.38
C ALA A 84 -15.73 -3.57 -7.20
N ARG A 85 -16.65 -4.36 -6.65
CA ARG A 85 -17.90 -4.81 -7.30
C ARG A 85 -18.72 -3.69 -7.93
N THR A 86 -18.76 -2.52 -7.28
CA THR A 86 -19.50 -1.34 -7.75
C THR A 86 -19.02 -0.84 -9.13
N TYR A 87 -17.77 -1.16 -9.48
CA TYR A 87 -17.10 -0.64 -10.67
C TYR A 87 -16.88 -1.70 -11.75
N LEU A 88 -17.54 -2.86 -11.66
CA LEU A 88 -17.38 -3.94 -12.63
C LEU A 88 -17.57 -3.42 -14.08
N ASP A 89 -16.65 -3.81 -14.95
CA ASP A 89 -16.54 -3.45 -16.36
C ASP A 89 -16.30 -1.97 -16.65
N GLN A 90 -15.99 -1.15 -15.63
CA GLN A 90 -15.64 0.26 -15.81
C GLN A 90 -14.12 0.46 -15.84
N THR A 91 -13.69 1.41 -16.66
CA THR A 91 -12.32 1.96 -16.62
C THR A 91 -12.19 2.90 -15.44
N VAL A 92 -11.21 2.63 -14.58
CA VAL A 92 -11.05 3.36 -13.32
C VAL A 92 -9.58 3.67 -13.04
N MET A 93 -9.40 4.65 -12.17
CA MET A 93 -8.16 4.90 -11.45
C MET A 93 -8.31 4.37 -10.02
N VAL A 94 -7.43 3.46 -9.60
CA VAL A 94 -7.44 2.85 -8.27
C VAL A 94 -6.21 3.30 -7.48
N THR A 95 -6.42 3.84 -6.30
CA THR A 95 -5.38 4.08 -5.31
C THR A 95 -5.48 3.04 -4.20
N GLY A 96 -4.38 2.39 -3.83
CA GLY A 96 -4.36 1.38 -2.78
C GLY A 96 -2.96 1.02 -2.30
N ARG A 97 -2.86 0.27 -1.21
CA ARG A 97 -1.59 -0.29 -0.77
C ARG A 97 -1.34 -1.59 -1.52
N PHE A 98 -0.28 -1.62 -2.31
CA PHE A 98 0.12 -2.81 -3.06
C PHE A 98 0.75 -3.86 -2.15
N SER A 99 0.56 -5.12 -2.51
CA SER A 99 1.22 -6.22 -1.87
C SER A 99 1.43 -7.37 -2.83
N ALA A 100 2.56 -8.06 -2.67
CA ALA A 100 2.92 -9.22 -3.44
C ALA A 100 3.28 -10.38 -2.49
N ASP A 101 2.53 -11.47 -2.59
CA ASP A 101 2.72 -12.68 -1.80
C ASP A 101 2.75 -13.90 -2.74
N ARG A 102 3.65 -14.85 -2.47
CA ARG A 102 3.83 -16.03 -3.34
C ARG A 102 2.59 -16.93 -3.40
N ASN A 103 1.81 -16.97 -2.33
CA ASN A 103 0.62 -17.83 -2.20
C ASN A 103 -0.67 -17.08 -2.55
N LYS A 104 -0.74 -15.78 -2.24
CA LYS A 104 -1.95 -14.95 -2.42
C LYS A 104 -1.92 -14.12 -3.69
N GLY A 105 -0.80 -14.07 -4.40
CA GLY A 105 -0.63 -13.28 -5.61
C GLY A 105 -0.39 -11.79 -5.31
N ARG A 106 -0.90 -10.93 -6.20
CA ARG A 106 -0.68 -9.48 -6.17
C ARG A 106 -2.01 -8.78 -5.94
N HIS A 107 -2.06 -7.86 -4.99
CA HIS A 107 -3.31 -7.19 -4.63
C HIS A 107 -3.14 -5.76 -4.12
N LEU A 108 -4.16 -4.95 -4.35
CA LEU A 108 -4.36 -3.66 -3.71
C LEU A 108 -5.33 -3.81 -2.54
N ARG A 109 -4.96 -3.26 -1.38
CA ARG A 109 -5.81 -3.20 -0.18
C ARG A 109 -6.18 -1.77 0.16
N GLY A 110 -7.35 -1.59 0.79
CA GLY A 110 -7.83 -0.28 1.21
C GLY A 110 -8.05 0.63 0.02
N ILE A 111 -8.65 0.08 -1.04
CA ILE A 111 -8.76 0.74 -2.32
C ILE A 111 -9.70 1.96 -2.27
N ARG A 112 -9.30 3.01 -2.96
CA ARG A 112 -10.15 4.12 -3.39
C ARG A 112 -10.22 4.08 -4.92
N VAL A 113 -11.41 4.16 -5.46
CA VAL A 113 -11.66 4.05 -6.91
C VAL A 113 -12.26 5.36 -7.42
N VAL A 114 -11.78 5.84 -8.56
CA VAL A 114 -12.32 6.98 -9.30
C VAL A 114 -12.62 6.50 -10.71
N VAL A 115 -13.84 6.70 -11.20
CA VAL A 115 -14.20 6.34 -12.58
C VAL A 115 -13.52 7.30 -13.54
N LEU A 116 -12.82 6.75 -14.53
CA LEU A 116 -12.29 7.49 -15.66
C LEU A 116 -13.39 7.43 -16.72
N SER A 117 -14.30 8.40 -16.69
CA SER A 117 -15.37 8.52 -17.67
C SER A 117 -14.82 8.57 -19.09
N GLU A 118 -15.55 7.99 -20.04
CA GLU A 118 -15.65 8.49 -21.41
C GLU A 118 -16.82 9.48 -21.51
#